data_AF-A0A2E0X477-F1
#
_entry.id   AF-A0A2E0X477-F1
#
_cell.length_a   1.000
_cell.length_b   1.000
_cell.length_c   1.000
_cell.angle_alpha   90.00
_cell.angle_beta   90.00
_cell.angle_gamma   90.00
#
_symmetry.space_group_name_H-M   'P 1'
#
loop_
_entity.id
_entity.type
_entity.pdbx_description
1 polymer ?
#
loop_
_entity_poly.entity_id
_entity_poly.type
_entity_poly.pdbx_seq_one_letter_code
_entity_poly.pdbx_strand_id
1 'polypeptide(L)'
;MSECLSVSIHVATTPIPGDERAKMLDDFIATRIRAETDQAGSRDLQMSEPAKQQQGMAWVASYNGFHPESQRRFSSFTIVNGTLIANFYYEALDCSAESFEERRKNLLGSVGVAD
;
A
#
# COMPACT_ATOMS: atom_id res chain seq x y z
N MET A 1 -18.98 10.36 -4.09
CA MET A 1 -17.85 9.41 -4.15
C MET A 1 -16.57 10.21 -4.37
N SER A 2 -15.67 10.19 -3.39
CA SER A 2 -14.34 10.76 -3.49
C SER A 2 -13.35 9.60 -3.59
N GLU A 3 -12.49 9.63 -4.59
CA GLU A 3 -11.53 8.55 -4.91
C GLU A 3 -10.17 9.18 -5.20
N CYS A 4 -9.09 8.55 -4.72
CA CYS A 4 -7.73 9.05 -4.90
C CYS A 4 -6.73 7.90 -5.06
N LEU A 5 -5.79 8.07 -5.99
CA LEU A 5 -4.57 7.28 -6.08
C LEU A 5 -3.37 8.18 -5.81
N SER A 6 -2.64 7.88 -4.75
CA SER A 6 -1.39 8.54 -4.41
C SER A 6 -0.21 7.61 -4.72
N VAL A 7 0.77 8.11 -5.47
CA VAL A 7 1.99 7.37 -5.79
C VAL A 7 3.18 8.12 -5.21
N SER A 8 3.93 7.45 -4.34
CA SER A 8 5.17 7.96 -3.77
C SER A 8 6.33 7.15 -4.31
N ILE A 9 7.30 7.79 -4.98
CA ILE A 9 8.48 7.12 -5.52
C ILE A 9 9.71 7.81 -4.94
N HIS A 10 10.53 7.02 -4.27
CA HIS A 10 11.86 7.41 -3.84
C HIS A 10 12.89 6.63 -4.65
N VAL A 11 13.71 7.34 -5.42
CA VAL A 11 14.79 6.74 -6.20
C VAL A 11 16.07 6.80 -5.35
N ALA A 12 16.65 5.64 -5.07
CA ALA A 12 17.85 5.53 -4.27
C ALA A 12 19.07 5.98 -5.10
N THR A 13 19.85 6.92 -4.57
CA THR A 13 21.10 7.37 -5.20
C THR A 13 22.20 6.32 -5.12
N THR A 14 22.14 5.46 -4.11
CA THR A 14 23.01 4.30 -3.91
C THR A 14 22.16 3.05 -4.02
N PRO A 15 22.59 1.99 -4.75
CA PRO A 15 21.80 0.78 -4.87
C PRO A 15 21.50 0.15 -3.51
N ILE A 16 20.24 -0.26 -3.30
CA ILE A 16 19.82 -0.94 -2.08
C ILE A 16 20.30 -2.40 -2.11
N PRO A 17 21.15 -2.82 -1.15
CA PRO A 17 21.61 -4.20 -1.04
C PRO A 17 20.44 -5.18 -0.93
N GLY A 18 20.57 -6.37 -1.54
CA GLY A 18 19.46 -7.33 -1.63
C GLY A 18 18.94 -7.81 -0.27
N ASP A 19 19.84 -7.96 0.69
CA ASP A 19 19.59 -8.36 2.08
C ASP A 19 18.92 -7.25 2.92
N GLU A 20 19.08 -5.98 2.54
CA GLU A 20 18.44 -4.85 3.25
C GLU A 20 17.00 -4.60 2.80
N ARG A 21 16.61 -5.04 1.59
CA ARG A 21 15.31 -4.70 0.98
C ARG A 21 14.11 -5.15 1.81
N ALA A 22 14.16 -6.36 2.37
CA ALA A 22 13.09 -6.89 3.20
C ALA A 22 12.88 -6.02 4.46
N LYS A 23 13.99 -5.61 5.10
CA LYS A 23 13.94 -4.74 6.27
C LYS A 23 13.42 -3.34 5.92
N MET A 24 13.88 -2.76 4.82
CA MET A 24 13.40 -1.46 4.35
C MET A 24 11.90 -1.48 4.02
N LEU A 25 11.43 -2.57 3.40
CA LEU A 25 10.01 -2.79 3.14
C LEU A 25 9.23 -2.82 4.46
N ASP A 26 9.71 -3.57 5.46
CA ASP A 26 9.08 -3.67 6.78
C ASP A 26 9.02 -2.32 7.50
N ASP A 27 10.11 -1.56 7.50
CA ASP A 27 10.17 -0.23 8.11
C ASP A 27 9.20 0.76 7.43
N PHE A 28 9.08 0.68 6.10
CA PHE A 28 8.17 1.52 5.33
C PHE A 28 6.70 1.19 5.63
N ILE A 29 6.35 -0.10 5.63
CA ILE A 29 5.00 -0.57 5.98
C ILE A 29 4.65 -0.16 7.41
N ALA A 30 5.57 -0.35 8.36
CA ALA A 30 5.34 0.02 9.75
C ALA A 30 5.07 1.53 9.89
N THR A 31 5.81 2.36 9.17
CA THR A 31 5.60 3.82 9.12
C THR A 31 4.23 4.16 8.55
N ARG A 32 3.84 3.53 7.44
CA ARG A 32 2.54 3.77 6.82
C ARG A 32 1.39 3.34 7.71
N ILE A 33 1.44 2.14 8.28
CA ILE A 33 0.42 1.64 9.21
C ILE A 33 0.26 2.59 10.38
N ARG A 34 1.37 3.06 10.98
CA ARG A 34 1.33 4.03 12.06
C ARG A 34 0.64 5.32 11.62
N ALA A 35 0.96 5.84 10.43
CA ALA A 35 0.28 7.02 9.89
C ALA A 35 -1.22 6.80 9.68
N GLU A 36 -1.64 5.61 9.20
CA GLU A 36 -3.07 5.28 9.08
C GLU A 36 -3.77 5.23 10.43
N THR A 37 -3.15 4.61 11.45
CA THR A 37 -3.73 4.52 12.80
C THR A 37 -3.79 5.88 13.48
N ASP A 38 -2.76 6.70 13.32
CA ASP A 38 -2.68 8.04 13.91
C ASP A 38 -3.69 8.99 13.23
N GLN A 39 -3.78 8.95 11.89
CA GLN A 39 -4.72 9.76 11.11
C GLN A 39 -6.17 9.36 11.36
N ALA A 40 -6.44 8.06 11.54
CA ALA A 40 -7.78 7.59 11.83
C ALA A 40 -8.29 8.14 13.16
N GLY A 41 -7.43 8.27 14.18
CA GLY A 41 -7.84 8.64 15.54
C GLY A 41 -8.94 7.71 16.10
N SER A 42 -9.20 6.59 15.42
CA SER A 42 -10.42 5.81 15.51
C SER A 42 -10.07 4.39 15.90
N ARG A 43 -10.79 3.85 16.88
CA ARG A 43 -10.61 2.49 17.39
C ARG A 43 -11.12 1.43 16.41
N ASP A 44 -11.87 1.85 15.39
CA ASP A 44 -12.61 0.96 14.50
C ASP A 44 -11.94 0.80 13.13
N LEU A 45 -10.70 1.27 12.96
CA LEU A 45 -9.92 0.99 11.76
C LEU A 45 -9.70 -0.52 11.62
N GLN A 46 -10.29 -1.11 10.58
CA GLN A 46 -10.09 -2.50 10.22
C GLN A 46 -9.02 -2.57 9.13
N MET A 47 -7.99 -3.40 9.34
CA MET A 47 -6.90 -3.53 8.38
C MET A 47 -6.45 -4.98 8.30
N SER A 48 -6.16 -5.45 7.10
CA SER A 48 -5.55 -6.77 6.90
C SER A 48 -4.10 -6.76 7.37
N GLU A 49 -3.59 -7.93 7.76
CA GLU A 49 -2.15 -8.09 7.90
C GLU A 49 -1.46 -7.84 6.55
N PRO A 50 -0.27 -7.22 6.53
CA PRO A 50 0.50 -7.05 5.30
C PRO A 50 0.96 -8.40 4.73
N ALA A 51 0.49 -8.72 3.53
CA ALA A 51 1.00 -9.82 2.73
C ALA A 51 2.32 -9.38 2.09
N LYS A 52 3.42 -10.07 2.41
CA LYS A 52 4.77 -9.76 1.91
C LYS A 52 5.29 -10.90 1.05
N GLN A 53 5.95 -10.57 -0.04
CA GLN A 53 6.52 -11.56 -0.95
C GLN A 53 7.75 -11.00 -1.67
N GLN A 54 8.68 -11.89 -2.02
CA GLN A 54 9.77 -11.56 -2.93
C GLN A 54 9.36 -11.90 -4.36
N GLN A 55 9.48 -10.93 -5.27
CA GLN A 55 9.20 -11.10 -6.70
C GLN A 55 10.44 -10.68 -7.50
N GLY A 56 11.18 -11.68 -8.01
CA GLY A 56 12.44 -11.44 -8.72
C GLY A 56 13.44 -10.66 -7.85
N MET A 57 13.80 -9.46 -8.30
CA MET A 57 14.73 -8.57 -7.58
C MET A 57 14.04 -7.60 -6.60
N ALA A 58 12.71 -7.64 -6.48
CA ALA A 58 11.94 -6.77 -5.61
C ALA A 58 11.38 -7.51 -4.40
N TRP A 59 11.22 -6.79 -3.31
CA TRP A 59 10.36 -7.15 -2.20
C TRP A 59 9.11 -6.30 -2.30
N VAL A 60 7.94 -6.94 -2.22
CA VAL A 60 6.66 -6.25 -2.30
C VAL A 60 5.79 -6.58 -1.10
N ALA A 61 4.93 -5.65 -0.75
CA ALA A 61 3.89 -5.88 0.24
C ALA A 61 2.57 -5.23 -0.16
N SER A 62 1.48 -5.83 0.29
CA SER A 62 0.15 -5.26 0.14
C SER A 62 -0.68 -5.44 1.41
N TYR A 63 -1.56 -4.48 1.65
CA TYR A 63 -2.59 -4.57 2.69
C TYR A 63 -3.76 -3.68 2.32
N ASN A 64 -4.92 -4.00 2.88
CA ASN A 64 -6.15 -3.23 2.69
C ASN A 64 -6.71 -2.80 4.04
N GLY A 65 -7.53 -1.76 4.04
CA GLY A 65 -8.26 -1.38 5.23
C GLY A 65 -9.59 -0.69 4.94
N PHE A 66 -10.39 -0.61 6.00
CA PHE A 66 -11.68 0.03 6.02
C PHE A 66 -11.84 0.81 7.33
N HIS A 67 -12.23 2.06 7.21
CA HIS A 67 -12.56 2.93 8.32
C HIS A 67 -14.08 3.16 8.32
N PRO A 68 -14.85 2.52 9.22
CA PRO A 68 -16.31 2.58 9.20
C PRO A 68 -16.89 3.98 9.37
N GLU A 69 -16.35 4.77 10.31
CA GLU A 69 -16.88 6.11 10.62
C GLU A 69 -16.78 7.08 9.43
N SER A 70 -15.69 7.02 8.68
CA SER A 70 -15.48 7.85 7.48
C SER A 70 -15.92 7.15 6.18
N GLN A 71 -16.46 5.93 6.28
CA GLN A 71 -16.78 5.05 5.15
C GLN A 71 -15.63 4.95 4.12
N ARG A 72 -14.39 4.98 4.60
CA ARG A 72 -13.18 5.01 3.77
C ARG A 72 -12.62 3.62 3.59
N ARG A 73 -12.48 3.17 2.34
CA ARG A 73 -11.74 1.95 1.97
C ARG A 73 -10.42 2.35 1.36
N PHE A 74 -9.36 1.61 1.68
CA PHE A 74 -8.05 1.86 1.10
C PHE A 74 -7.26 0.58 0.86
N SER A 75 -6.29 0.68 -0.04
CA SER A 75 -5.35 -0.36 -0.40
C SER A 75 -3.98 0.25 -0.57
N SER A 76 -2.97 -0.43 -0.04
CA SER A 76 -1.58 -0.03 -0.17
C SER A 76 -0.79 -1.14 -0.83
N PHE A 77 0.05 -0.78 -1.79
CA PHE A 77 1.04 -1.66 -2.39
C PHE A 77 2.41 -0.99 -2.38
N THR A 78 3.38 -1.63 -1.74
CA THR A 78 4.74 -1.12 -1.60
C THR A 78 5.71 -2.03 -2.34
N ILE A 79 6.68 -1.45 -3.05
CA ILE A 79 7.77 -2.13 -3.75
C ILE A 79 9.08 -1.56 -3.25
N VAL A 80 10.03 -2.44 -2.94
CA VAL A 80 11.44 -2.10 -2.70
C VAL A 80 12.29 -2.95 -3.64
N ASN A 81 13.04 -2.32 -4.53
CA ASN A 81 14.03 -3.00 -5.37
C ASN A 81 15.42 -2.37 -5.20
N GLY A 82 16.37 -2.71 -6.06
CA GLY A 82 17.74 -2.18 -5.96
C GLY A 82 17.87 -0.68 -6.21
N THR A 83 16.90 -0.01 -6.83
CA THR A 83 17.01 1.37 -7.28
C THR A 83 15.90 2.28 -6.77
N LEU A 84 14.80 1.75 -6.27
CA LEU A 84 13.68 2.54 -5.79
C LEU A 84 12.88 1.87 -4.68
N ILE A 85 12.16 2.74 -3.96
CA ILE A 85 11.05 2.41 -3.07
C ILE A 85 9.82 3.11 -3.64
N ALA A 86 8.79 2.36 -4.00
CA ALA A 86 7.53 2.89 -4.49
C ALA A 86 6.37 2.46 -3.60
N ASN A 87 5.42 3.36 -3.39
CA ASN A 87 4.16 3.07 -2.72
C ASN A 87 2.98 3.58 -3.53
N PHE A 88 2.06 2.68 -3.83
CA PHE A 88 0.80 2.96 -4.50
C PHE A 88 -0.30 2.85 -3.46
N TYR A 89 -0.93 3.97 -3.15
CA TYR A 89 -1.97 4.06 -2.15
C TYR A 89 -3.27 4.50 -2.80
N TYR A 90 -4.24 3.62 -2.79
CA TYR A 90 -5.55 3.84 -3.36
C TYR A 90 -6.58 3.96 -2.24
N GLU A 91 -7.44 4.98 -2.29
CA GLU A 91 -8.55 5.13 -1.35
C GLU A 91 -9.83 5.61 -2.01
N ALA A 92 -10.98 5.20 -1.46
CA ALA A 92 -12.30 5.64 -1.87
C ALA A 92 -13.24 5.79 -0.67
N LEU A 93 -14.05 6.83 -0.68
CA LEU A 93 -15.12 7.09 0.28
C LEU A 93 -16.48 6.63 -0.27
N ASP A 94 -17.36 6.17 0.62
CA ASP A 94 -18.74 5.75 0.32
C ASP A 94 -18.80 4.68 -0.77
N CYS A 95 -17.84 3.74 -0.75
CA CYS A 95 -17.69 2.69 -1.75
C CYS A 95 -18.02 1.31 -1.16
N SER A 96 -18.77 0.50 -1.90
CA SER A 96 -19.01 -0.90 -1.53
C SER A 96 -17.70 -1.70 -1.61
N ALA A 97 -17.62 -2.81 -0.87
CA ALA A 97 -16.43 -3.66 -0.93
C ALA A 97 -16.19 -4.21 -2.35
N GLU A 98 -17.25 -4.63 -3.03
CA GLU A 98 -17.17 -5.15 -4.40
C GLU A 98 -16.69 -4.10 -5.40
N SER A 99 -17.29 -2.91 -5.40
CA SER A 99 -16.89 -1.81 -6.30
C SER A 99 -15.49 -1.31 -5.98
N PHE A 100 -15.08 -1.32 -4.71
CA PHE A 100 -13.72 -0.98 -4.31
C PHE A 100 -12.72 -1.98 -4.89
N GLU A 101 -12.99 -3.28 -4.76
CA GLU A 101 -12.11 -4.34 -5.28
C GLU A 101 -11.99 -4.31 -6.81
N GLU A 102 -13.08 -4.09 -7.52
CA GLU A 102 -13.06 -3.95 -8.99
C GLU A 102 -12.17 -2.78 -9.42
N ARG A 103 -12.37 -1.59 -8.81
CA ARG A 103 -11.57 -0.39 -9.10
C ARG A 103 -10.11 -0.57 -8.73
N ARG A 104 -9.84 -1.12 -7.54
CA ARG A 104 -8.48 -1.41 -7.06
C ARG A 104 -7.74 -2.33 -8.03
N LYS A 105 -8.38 -3.41 -8.49
CA LYS A 105 -7.79 -4.34 -9.47
C LYS A 105 -7.52 -3.66 -10.80
N ASN A 106 -8.46 -2.86 -11.31
CA ASN A 106 -8.26 -2.14 -12.57
C ASN A 106 -7.08 -1.14 -12.46
N LEU A 107 -7.01 -0.38 -11.37
CA LEU A 107 -5.95 0.61 -11.14
C LEU A 107 -4.58 -0.05 -10.90
N LEU A 108 -4.49 -0.97 -9.95
CA LEU A 108 -3.22 -1.63 -9.59
C LEU A 108 -2.76 -2.64 -10.66
N GLY A 109 -3.70 -3.30 -11.36
CA GLY A 109 -3.41 -4.13 -12.52
C GLY A 109 -2.85 -3.32 -13.69
N SER A 110 -3.38 -2.10 -13.93
CA SER A 110 -2.89 -1.23 -15.01
C SER A 110 -1.44 -0.76 -14.85
N VAL A 111 -0.94 -0.74 -13.61
CA VAL A 111 0.46 -0.38 -13.29
C VAL A 111 1.36 -1.61 -13.13
N GLY A 112 0.86 -2.81 -13.48
CA GLY A 112 1.63 -4.06 -13.48
C GLY A 112 1.99 -4.57 -12.08
N VAL A 113 1.18 -4.21 -11.09
CA VAL A 113 1.45 -4.41 -9.65
C VAL A 113 0.53 -5.48 -9.04
N ALA A 114 -0.61 -5.77 -9.67
CA ALA A 114 -1.54 -6.79 -9.23
C ALA A 114 -1.81 -7.79 -10.35
N ASP A 115 -1.12 -8.93 -10.29
CA ASP A 115 -1.63 -10.24 -10.75
C ASP A 115 -1.83 -11.12 -9.51
#